data_AF-A0AAJ7WQC1-F1
#
_entry.id   AF-A0AAJ7WQC1-F1
#
_cell.length_a   1.000
_cell.length_b   1.000
_cell.length_c   1.000
_cell.angle_alpha   90.00
_cell.angle_beta   90.00
_cell.angle_gamma   90.00
#
_symmetry.space_group_name_H-M   'P 1'
#
loop_
_entity.id
_entity.type
_entity.pdbx_description
1 polymer ?
#
loop_
_entity_poly.entity_id
_entity_poly.type
_entity_poly.pdbx_seq_one_letter_code
_entity_poly.pdbx_strand_id
1 'polypeptide(L)'
;MQEGVPCRRAKVDNPRKQRQQRTTGHQSSEHGHRTKHGDSKTQEHRGFIDSGLPQNQGFVNDEEKHRSWVAPNTCENEENTFMTSEGIKVTIATGNLEDQKTDVIVNTVSPKMDLSMGRVSSALARKGGPDLQAAVNKKKILLLQNHFETEPTGDLSCKRVYHVILQLAYRENCPELRKTVIGCLKRAHKANMRSISFPVMGSGKQGYRLEEVAKCMLHAAISFSEQHKFSTLQLIQIVTLSTDSAVVPMFQKEIFFLKNSSQRSPHQARHWKLFPFL
;
A
#
# COMPACT_ATOMS: atom_id res chain seq x y z
N MET A 1 -52.66 -25.40 33.05
CA MET A 1 -53.22 -24.04 32.92
C MET A 1 -52.22 -23.07 33.54
N GLN A 2 -52.13 -21.87 32.97
CA GLN A 2 -51.13 -20.79 33.18
C GLN A 2 -49.83 -20.94 32.36
N GLU A 3 -49.29 -19.93 31.68
CA GLU A 3 -49.79 -18.69 31.04
C GLU A 3 -48.72 -18.32 29.99
N GLY A 4 -49.14 -17.78 28.85
CA GLY A 4 -48.27 -17.49 27.70
C GLY A 4 -47.56 -16.14 27.78
N VAL A 5 -46.31 -16.10 27.29
CA VAL A 5 -45.51 -14.87 27.14
C VAL A 5 -45.61 -14.37 25.68
N PRO A 6 -45.87 -13.07 25.40
CA PRO A 6 -46.14 -12.60 24.05
C PRO A 6 -44.89 -12.12 23.30
N CYS A 7 -44.86 -12.46 22.01
CA CYS A 7 -43.88 -12.07 20.99
C CYS A 7 -44.07 -10.60 20.56
N ARG A 8 -43.03 -9.74 20.66
CA ARG A 8 -43.05 -8.37 20.09
C ARG A 8 -42.45 -8.36 18.68
N ARG A 9 -43.27 -8.02 17.69
CA ARG A 9 -42.86 -7.60 16.34
C ARG A 9 -42.55 -6.10 16.34
N ALA A 10 -41.33 -5.72 15.95
CA ALA A 10 -40.99 -4.34 15.62
C ALA A 10 -41.32 -4.07 14.13
N LYS A 11 -42.06 -2.98 13.88
CA LYS A 11 -42.44 -2.50 12.54
C LYS A 11 -41.39 -1.53 12.00
N VAL A 12 -41.31 -1.57 10.68
CA VAL A 12 -40.45 -0.85 9.73
C VAL A 12 -40.72 0.66 9.70
N ASP A 13 -39.66 1.45 9.61
CA ASP A 13 -39.64 2.89 9.37
C ASP A 13 -40.03 3.27 7.93
N ASN A 14 -40.73 4.40 7.78
CA ASN A 14 -40.81 5.16 6.53
C ASN A 14 -41.02 6.65 6.84
N PRO A 15 -40.16 7.55 6.32
CA PRO A 15 -40.64 8.90 6.04
C PRO A 15 -40.25 9.35 4.63
N ARG A 16 -41.27 9.76 3.86
CA ARG A 16 -41.11 10.56 2.64
C ARG A 16 -42.25 11.57 2.55
N LYS A 17 -41.91 12.85 2.65
CA LYS A 17 -42.13 13.91 1.64
C LYS A 17 -42.51 15.29 2.22
N GLN A 18 -41.76 16.26 1.69
CA GLN A 18 -42.17 17.58 1.18
C GLN A 18 -42.61 18.66 2.17
N ARG A 19 -41.90 19.80 2.13
CA ARG A 19 -42.47 21.06 1.62
C ARG A 19 -41.38 22.08 1.25
N GLN A 20 -41.28 22.41 -0.03
CA GLN A 20 -40.74 23.68 -0.55
C GLN A 20 -41.89 24.68 -0.66
N GLN A 21 -41.64 25.97 -0.42
CA GLN A 21 -42.26 27.15 -1.05
C GLN A 21 -41.57 28.41 -0.48
N ARG A 22 -40.87 29.20 -1.31
CA ARG A 22 -41.28 30.47 -1.96
C ARG A 22 -41.03 31.71 -1.07
N THR A 23 -40.01 32.55 -1.31
CA THR A 23 -39.78 33.65 -2.29
C THR A 23 -40.06 35.05 -1.72
N THR A 24 -39.33 36.04 -2.25
CA THR A 24 -39.39 37.52 -2.11
C THR A 24 -38.64 38.08 -0.88
N GLY A 25 -37.75 39.07 -0.93
CA GLY A 25 -37.33 40.04 -1.96
C GLY A 25 -37.52 41.47 -1.42
N HIS A 26 -36.43 42.23 -1.22
CA HIS A 26 -36.29 43.72 -1.16
C HIS A 26 -34.76 44.02 -0.96
N GLN A 27 -34.03 44.67 -1.88
CA GLN A 27 -33.88 46.13 -2.10
C GLN A 27 -33.34 46.86 -0.82
N SER A 28 -32.25 47.65 -0.80
CA SER A 28 -31.54 48.45 -1.81
C SER A 28 -30.15 48.94 -1.33
N SER A 29 -29.32 49.37 -2.29
CA SER A 29 -28.41 50.55 -2.33
C SER A 29 -27.25 50.68 -1.32
N GLU A 30 -26.07 51.26 -1.60
CA GLU A 30 -25.32 51.80 -2.75
C GLU A 30 -23.94 52.24 -2.20
N HIS A 31 -23.04 52.74 -3.07
CA HIS A 31 -21.73 53.38 -2.82
C HIS A 31 -20.54 52.39 -2.83
N GLY A 32 -19.66 52.31 -3.83
CA GLY A 32 -19.29 53.25 -4.88
C GLY A 32 -18.02 54.00 -4.50
N HIS A 33 -16.83 53.47 -4.85
CA HIS A 33 -15.66 54.31 -5.13
C HIS A 33 -14.71 53.64 -6.13
N ARG A 34 -14.45 54.39 -7.20
CA ARG A 34 -13.54 54.16 -8.33
C ARG A 34 -12.54 55.30 -8.32
N THR A 35 -11.26 54.99 -8.54
CA THR A 35 -10.24 55.73 -9.32
C THR A 35 -8.90 55.00 -9.11
N LYS A 36 -7.95 54.74 -10.03
CA LYS A 36 -7.58 55.05 -11.43
C LYS A 36 -6.10 55.52 -11.43
N HIS A 37 -5.33 55.07 -12.45
CA HIS A 37 -4.03 55.58 -12.96
C HIS A 37 -2.76 55.32 -12.12
N GLY A 38 -1.55 55.12 -12.67
CA GLY A 38 -0.98 55.15 -14.04
C GLY A 38 0.42 54.46 -14.01
N ASP A 39 0.87 53.81 -15.08
CA ASP A 39 1.78 54.27 -16.16
C ASP A 39 3.30 54.30 -15.85
N SER A 40 4.03 53.49 -16.65
CA SER A 40 5.30 53.76 -17.37
C SER A 40 6.66 53.84 -16.64
N LYS A 41 7.63 53.00 -17.06
CA LYS A 41 8.81 53.33 -17.90
C LYS A 41 9.99 52.37 -17.73
N THR A 42 10.59 52.06 -18.88
CA THR A 42 11.92 51.49 -19.18
C THR A 42 13.08 52.34 -18.67
N GLN A 43 14.22 51.71 -18.31
CA GLN A 43 15.55 52.17 -18.75
C GLN A 43 16.65 51.13 -18.53
N GLU A 44 17.43 50.90 -19.58
CA GLU A 44 18.76 50.27 -19.61
C GLU A 44 19.80 51.22 -18.98
N HIS A 45 20.88 50.69 -18.39
CA HIS A 45 22.21 51.29 -18.50
C HIS A 45 23.33 50.27 -18.24
N ARG A 46 24.37 50.41 -19.06
CA ARG A 46 25.55 49.55 -19.27
C ARG A 46 26.54 49.52 -18.10
N GLY A 47 27.12 48.34 -17.88
CA GLY A 47 28.57 48.08 -17.92
C GLY A 47 29.46 48.52 -16.75
N PHE A 48 30.00 47.55 -16.01
CA PHE A 48 31.40 47.58 -15.57
C PHE A 48 31.92 46.14 -15.39
N ILE A 49 33.13 45.94 -15.92
CA ILE A 49 33.94 44.72 -15.92
C ILE A 49 34.73 44.71 -14.60
N ASP A 50 34.64 43.64 -13.82
CA ASP A 50 35.70 43.30 -12.88
C ASP A 50 35.96 41.79 -12.88
N SER A 51 37.23 41.48 -13.08
CA SER A 51 37.84 40.18 -13.24
C SER A 51 38.19 39.62 -11.86
N GLY A 52 37.54 38.53 -11.44
CA GLY A 52 37.91 37.79 -10.25
C GLY A 52 37.48 36.33 -10.35
N LEU A 53 38.43 35.44 -10.64
CA LEU A 53 38.29 33.99 -10.56
C LEU A 53 37.77 33.56 -9.18
N PRO A 54 37.02 32.44 -9.12
CA PRO A 54 37.58 31.32 -8.40
C PRO A 54 37.54 30.02 -9.18
N GLN A 55 38.70 29.38 -9.23
CA GLN A 55 38.86 27.97 -9.51
C GLN A 55 38.21 27.16 -8.37
N ASN A 56 37.23 26.31 -8.68
CA ASN A 56 37.23 24.93 -8.19
C ASN A 56 36.21 24.10 -9.00
N GLN A 57 36.70 23.44 -10.06
CA GLN A 57 35.96 22.36 -10.70
C GLN A 57 36.07 21.13 -9.80
N GLY A 58 35.07 20.93 -8.94
CA GLY A 58 34.82 19.64 -8.33
C GLY A 58 34.21 18.72 -9.38
N PHE A 59 35.01 17.81 -9.92
CA PHE A 59 34.52 16.63 -10.64
C PHE A 59 33.57 15.88 -9.71
N VAL A 60 32.27 15.86 -10.05
CA VAL A 60 31.31 14.97 -9.40
C VAL A 60 31.54 13.59 -10.03
N ASN A 61 32.18 12.70 -9.30
CA ASN A 61 32.42 11.33 -9.74
C ASN A 61 31.09 10.59 -9.95
N ASP A 62 30.90 10.02 -11.13
CA ASP A 62 29.75 9.19 -11.54
C ASP A 62 29.66 7.81 -10.81
N GLU A 63 30.40 7.62 -9.71
CA GLU A 63 30.47 6.34 -8.98
C GLU A 63 29.35 6.12 -7.95
N GLU A 64 28.51 7.13 -7.66
CA GLU A 64 27.41 6.96 -6.70
C GLU A 64 26.20 6.16 -7.24
N LYS A 65 26.19 5.82 -8.54
CA LYS A 65 25.07 5.12 -9.19
C LYS A 65 25.05 3.60 -8.96
N HIS A 66 26.09 3.03 -8.35
CA HIS A 66 26.26 1.59 -8.12
C HIS A 66 26.39 1.19 -6.65
N ARG A 67 25.84 1.98 -5.71
CA ARG A 67 25.74 1.52 -4.32
C ARG A 67 24.72 0.39 -4.23
N SER A 68 25.22 -0.83 -4.08
CA SER A 68 24.43 -2.01 -3.73
C SER A 68 23.51 -1.65 -2.56
N TRP A 69 22.23 -1.95 -2.70
CA TRP A 69 21.32 -1.87 -1.57
C TRP A 69 21.80 -2.90 -0.54
N VAL A 70 22.33 -2.41 0.58
CA VAL A 70 22.66 -3.25 1.74
C VAL A 70 21.47 -3.16 2.68
N ALA A 71 20.81 -4.30 2.92
CA ALA A 71 19.76 -4.39 3.92
C ALA A 71 20.32 -3.87 5.27
N PRO A 72 19.55 -3.09 6.05
CA PRO A 72 20.00 -2.67 7.38
C PRO A 72 20.39 -3.90 8.21
N ASN A 73 21.54 -3.82 8.90
CA ASN A 73 22.05 -4.86 9.79
C ASN A 73 21.10 -5.07 10.99
N THR A 74 20.02 -5.80 10.77
CA THR A 74 19.33 -6.57 11.79
C THR A 74 19.94 -7.96 11.78
N CYS A 75 20.15 -8.57 12.96
CA CYS A 75 20.47 -9.99 13.06
C CYS A 75 19.40 -10.77 12.30
N GLU A 76 19.67 -11.13 11.04
CA GLU A 76 18.65 -11.69 10.18
C GLU A 76 18.36 -13.09 10.68
N ASN A 77 17.16 -13.29 11.24
CA ASN A 77 16.73 -14.64 11.55
C ASN A 77 16.56 -15.38 10.22
N GLU A 78 17.49 -16.28 9.90
CA GLU A 78 17.48 -17.05 8.65
C GLU A 78 16.17 -17.83 8.47
N GLU A 79 15.48 -18.20 9.54
CA GLU A 79 14.18 -18.87 9.51
C GLU A 79 13.07 -18.00 8.92
N ASN A 80 13.22 -16.68 9.00
CA ASN A 80 12.24 -15.69 8.57
C ASN A 80 12.40 -15.26 7.12
N THR A 81 13.39 -15.78 6.40
CA THR A 81 13.73 -15.29 5.06
C THR A 81 14.06 -16.42 4.10
N PHE A 82 13.75 -16.23 2.81
CA PHE A 82 14.30 -17.03 1.72
C PHE A 82 14.57 -16.14 0.50
N MET A 83 15.39 -16.65 -0.42
CA MET A 83 15.64 -16.03 -1.72
C MET A 83 14.86 -16.78 -2.79
N THR A 84 14.17 -16.05 -3.68
CA THR A 84 13.65 -16.64 -4.91
C THR A 84 14.80 -16.99 -5.87
N SER A 85 14.55 -17.86 -6.85
CA SER A 85 15.55 -18.24 -7.86
C SER A 85 16.02 -17.06 -8.71
N GLU A 86 15.19 -16.02 -8.85
CA GLU A 86 15.51 -14.79 -9.59
C GLU A 86 16.12 -13.70 -8.70
N GLY A 87 16.47 -14.02 -7.45
CA GLY A 87 17.26 -13.13 -6.58
C GLY A 87 16.44 -12.11 -5.79
N ILE A 88 15.13 -12.31 -5.62
CA ILE A 88 14.30 -11.46 -4.76
C ILE A 88 14.30 -12.03 -3.35
N LYS A 89 14.65 -11.20 -2.36
CA LYS A 89 14.55 -11.56 -0.95
C LYS A 89 13.11 -11.47 -0.47
N VAL A 90 12.61 -12.53 0.16
CA VAL A 90 11.28 -12.56 0.77
C VAL A 90 11.41 -12.85 2.25
N THR A 91 10.83 -12.00 3.11
CA THR A 91 10.97 -12.13 4.56
C THR A 91 9.69 -11.81 5.34
N ILE A 92 9.48 -12.49 6.48
CA ILE A 92 8.50 -12.12 7.50
C ILE A 92 9.21 -11.37 8.63
N ALA A 93 8.71 -10.20 9.00
CA ALA A 93 9.29 -9.34 10.04
C ALA A 93 8.24 -9.01 11.10
N THR A 94 8.68 -8.96 12.36
CA THR A 94 7.86 -8.47 13.46
C THR A 94 8.08 -6.96 13.63
N GLY A 95 6.99 -6.19 13.62
CA GLY A 95 7.04 -4.73 13.81
C GLY A 95 5.77 -4.03 13.36
N ASN A 96 5.78 -2.70 13.46
CA ASN A 96 4.70 -1.84 12.97
C ASN A 96 4.85 -1.63 11.47
N LEU A 97 3.75 -1.74 10.73
CA LEU A 97 3.79 -1.53 9.28
C LEU A 97 4.07 -0.06 8.94
N GLU A 98 3.53 0.87 9.72
CA GLU A 98 3.70 2.32 9.53
C GLU A 98 5.12 2.84 9.78
N ASP A 99 5.98 2.02 10.40
CA ASP A 99 7.38 2.36 10.66
C ASP A 99 8.35 1.75 9.64
N GLN A 100 7.85 1.02 8.63
CA GLN A 100 8.69 0.43 7.60
C GLN A 100 9.24 1.50 6.65
N LYS A 101 10.45 1.24 6.14
CA LYS A 101 11.20 2.15 5.24
C LYS A 101 11.34 1.61 3.82
N THR A 102 10.44 0.71 3.42
CA THR A 102 10.41 0.18 2.06
C THR A 102 9.89 1.24 1.09
N ASP A 103 10.23 1.11 -0.19
CA ASP A 103 9.78 2.06 -1.20
C ASP A 103 8.24 2.12 -1.28
N VAL A 104 7.57 0.98 -1.06
CA VAL A 104 6.11 0.86 -1.08
C VAL A 104 5.58 0.24 0.22
N ILE A 105 4.58 0.87 0.83
CA ILE A 105 3.79 0.25 1.91
C ILE A 105 2.40 -0.09 1.38
N VAL A 106 1.96 -1.33 1.60
CA VAL A 106 0.62 -1.79 1.20
C VAL A 106 -0.36 -1.60 2.35
N ASN A 107 -1.44 -0.87 2.12
CA ASN A 107 -2.53 -0.68 3.07
C ASN A 107 -3.74 -1.55 2.68
N THR A 108 -4.38 -2.22 3.64
CA THR A 108 -5.69 -2.82 3.45
C THR A 108 -6.78 -1.84 3.91
N VAL A 109 -7.60 -1.37 2.97
CA VAL A 109 -8.64 -0.36 3.24
C VAL A 109 -10.04 -0.95 3.13
N SER A 110 -10.96 -0.39 3.90
CA SER A 110 -12.39 -0.73 3.75
C SER A 110 -12.93 -0.22 2.41
N PRO A 111 -14.01 -0.82 1.86
CA PRO A 111 -14.66 -0.30 0.65
C PRO A 111 -15.14 1.16 0.78
N LYS A 112 -15.33 1.66 2.00
CA LYS A 112 -15.71 3.07 2.25
C LYS A 112 -14.54 4.04 2.06
N MET A 113 -13.31 3.53 1.99
CA MET A 113 -12.06 4.28 1.88
C MET A 113 -11.79 5.23 3.04
N ASP A 114 -12.40 4.94 4.18
CA ASP A 114 -12.10 5.57 5.45
C ASP A 114 -10.87 4.88 6.05
N LEU A 115 -9.77 5.61 6.13
CA LEU A 115 -8.51 5.08 6.64
C LEU A 115 -8.51 4.92 8.15
N SER A 116 -9.47 5.51 8.87
CA SER A 116 -9.62 5.29 10.31
C SER A 116 -10.14 3.88 10.64
N MET A 117 -10.59 3.13 9.63
CA MET A 117 -11.21 1.81 9.78
C MET A 117 -10.23 0.66 9.58
N GLY A 118 -10.08 -0.17 10.62
CA GLY A 118 -9.26 -1.39 10.59
C GLY A 118 -7.83 -1.16 11.08
N ARG A 119 -7.23 -2.20 11.68
CA ARG A 119 -5.94 -2.12 12.40
C ARG A 119 -4.81 -1.53 11.55
N VAL A 120 -4.63 -2.06 10.33
CA VAL A 120 -3.56 -1.61 9.42
C VAL A 120 -3.80 -0.18 8.95
N SER A 121 -4.99 0.08 8.44
CA SER A 121 -5.29 1.38 7.84
C SER A 121 -5.27 2.50 8.87
N SER A 122 -5.78 2.28 10.08
CA SER A 122 -5.81 3.31 11.12
C SER A 122 -4.41 3.63 11.66
N ALA A 123 -3.53 2.62 11.70
CA ALA A 123 -2.13 2.80 12.04
C ALA A 123 -1.39 3.66 11.01
N LEU A 124 -1.58 3.36 9.72
CA LEU A 124 -1.04 4.18 8.62
C LEU A 124 -1.64 5.58 8.58
N ALA A 125 -2.95 5.75 8.83
CA ALA A 125 -3.59 7.06 8.89
C ALA A 125 -3.04 7.93 10.03
N ARG A 126 -2.82 7.34 11.20
CA ARG A 126 -2.25 8.03 12.36
C ARG A 126 -0.82 8.50 12.07
N LYS A 127 -0.01 7.66 11.44
CA LYS A 127 1.38 8.00 11.10
C LYS A 127 1.48 8.95 9.91
N GLY A 128 0.76 8.68 8.83
CA GLY A 128 0.78 9.48 7.60
C GLY A 128 0.01 10.80 7.71
N GLY A 129 -0.75 11.03 8.78
CA GLY A 129 -1.47 12.28 8.99
C GLY A 129 -2.66 12.49 8.03
N PRO A 130 -3.30 13.67 8.11
CA PRO A 130 -4.54 13.97 7.37
C PRO A 130 -4.36 13.95 5.84
N ASP A 131 -3.15 14.25 5.35
CA ASP A 131 -2.84 14.29 3.91
C ASP A 131 -3.03 12.94 3.23
N LEU A 132 -2.75 11.83 3.94
CA LEU A 132 -2.94 10.49 3.41
C LEU A 132 -4.43 10.20 3.12
N GLN A 133 -5.33 10.58 4.03
CA GLN A 133 -6.77 10.44 3.81
C GLN A 133 -7.26 11.36 2.70
N ALA A 134 -6.75 12.60 2.61
CA ALA A 134 -7.07 13.52 1.55
C ALA A 134 -6.67 12.96 0.16
N ALA A 135 -5.50 12.34 0.06
CA ALA A 135 -5.03 11.68 -1.17
C ALA A 135 -5.94 10.51 -1.59
N VAL A 136 -6.39 9.69 -0.62
CA VAL A 136 -7.36 8.60 -0.87
C VAL A 136 -8.71 9.14 -1.34
N ASN A 137 -9.21 10.21 -0.71
CA ASN A 137 -10.50 10.81 -1.09
C ASN A 137 -10.51 11.32 -2.54
N LYS A 138 -9.39 11.87 -3.03
CA LYS A 138 -9.24 12.29 -4.43
C LYS A 138 -9.36 11.11 -5.40
N LYS A 139 -8.94 9.90 -4.99
CA LYS A 139 -9.03 8.67 -5.80
C LYS A 139 -10.42 8.02 -5.77
N LYS A 140 -11.24 8.31 -4.74
CA LYS A 140 -12.58 7.75 -4.55
C LYS A 140 -13.52 7.94 -5.75
N ILE A 141 -13.27 8.98 -6.55
CA ILE A 141 -14.08 9.34 -7.72
C ILE A 141 -13.78 8.44 -8.95
N LEU A 142 -12.65 7.72 -8.97
CA LEU A 142 -12.09 7.11 -10.20
C LEU A 142 -11.99 5.57 -10.17
N LEU A 143 -12.68 4.88 -9.26
CA LEU A 143 -12.37 3.48 -8.98
C LEU A 143 -13.08 2.49 -9.90
N LEU A 144 -12.29 1.94 -10.83
CA LEU A 144 -12.62 0.74 -11.59
C LEU A 144 -11.85 -0.51 -11.10
N GLN A 145 -10.93 -0.36 -10.13
CA GLN A 145 -10.02 -1.43 -9.67
C GLN A 145 -10.00 -1.56 -8.14
N ASN A 146 -9.81 -2.78 -7.65
CA ASN A 146 -9.72 -3.12 -6.21
C ASN A 146 -8.40 -2.69 -5.54
N HIS A 147 -7.49 -2.04 -6.26
CA HIS A 147 -6.26 -1.50 -5.69
C HIS A 147 -5.84 -0.24 -6.44
N PHE A 148 -5.28 0.72 -5.70
CA PHE A 148 -4.84 2.01 -6.23
C PHE A 148 -3.65 2.53 -5.40
N GLU A 149 -2.95 3.53 -5.94
CA GLU A 149 -1.83 4.18 -5.25
C GLU A 149 -2.16 5.64 -4.94
N THR A 150 -1.54 6.17 -3.89
CA THR A 150 -1.66 7.58 -3.49
C THR A 150 -0.30 8.22 -3.29
N GLU A 151 -0.26 9.51 -3.65
CA GLU A 151 0.76 10.47 -3.28
C GLU A 151 0.02 11.79 -2.92
N PRO A 152 0.46 12.55 -1.90
CA PRO A 152 1.61 12.29 -1.02
C PRO A 152 1.36 11.13 -0.03
N THR A 153 2.44 10.60 0.55
CA THR A 153 2.41 9.54 1.58
C THR A 153 2.30 10.07 3.02
N GLY A 154 2.30 11.40 3.19
CA GLY A 154 2.32 12.06 4.49
C GLY A 154 3.64 11.82 5.22
N ASP A 155 3.60 11.60 6.54
CA ASP A 155 4.83 11.35 7.33
C ASP A 155 5.30 9.87 7.29
N LEU A 156 4.74 9.05 6.39
CA LEU A 156 5.22 7.69 6.16
C LEU A 156 6.59 7.70 5.47
N SER A 157 7.51 6.85 5.93
CA SER A 157 8.87 6.73 5.37
C SER A 157 8.92 5.86 4.10
N CYS A 158 7.99 6.08 3.18
CA CYS A 158 7.90 5.36 1.90
C CYS A 158 7.64 6.33 0.74
N LYS A 159 7.89 5.86 -0.49
CA LYS A 159 7.65 6.64 -1.72
C LYS A 159 6.19 6.58 -2.15
N ARG A 160 5.52 5.44 -1.92
CA ARG A 160 4.12 5.24 -2.31
C ARG A 160 3.37 4.39 -1.28
N VAL A 161 2.07 4.66 -1.15
CA VAL A 161 1.13 3.77 -0.45
C VAL A 161 0.21 3.11 -1.46
N TYR A 162 0.18 1.78 -1.47
CA TYR A 162 -0.76 1.01 -2.28
C TYR A 162 -1.94 0.59 -1.43
N HIS A 163 -3.11 1.15 -1.71
CA HIS A 163 -4.35 0.82 -1.01
C HIS A 163 -5.07 -0.31 -1.72
N VAL A 164 -5.34 -1.40 -1.01
CA VAL A 164 -6.03 -2.57 -1.53
C VAL A 164 -7.36 -2.77 -0.79
N ILE A 165 -8.42 -3.01 -1.54
CA ILE A 165 -9.72 -3.46 -1.02
C ILE A 165 -9.78 -4.96 -1.25
N LEU A 166 -9.67 -5.73 -0.17
CA LEU A 166 -9.88 -7.18 -0.20
C LEU A 166 -11.37 -7.47 -0.10
N GLN A 167 -11.94 -8.02 -1.17
CA GLN A 167 -13.34 -8.45 -1.18
C GLN A 167 -13.54 -9.61 -0.20
N LEU A 168 -14.71 -9.62 0.44
CA LEU A 168 -15.16 -10.71 1.32
C LEU A 168 -15.64 -11.87 0.45
N ALA A 169 -14.71 -12.70 0.00
CA ALA A 169 -15.04 -13.92 -0.74
C ALA A 169 -14.04 -15.02 -0.35
N TYR A 170 -14.23 -15.58 0.86
CA TYR A 170 -13.51 -16.79 1.23
C TYR A 170 -13.71 -17.84 0.14
N ARG A 171 -12.58 -18.30 -0.40
CA ARG A 171 -12.47 -19.39 -1.35
C ARG A 171 -11.19 -20.11 -1.01
N GLU A 172 -11.23 -21.44 -1.06
CA GLU A 172 -10.05 -22.26 -0.86
C GLU A 172 -8.88 -21.76 -1.73
N ASN A 173 -7.67 -21.86 -1.21
CA ASN A 173 -6.43 -21.40 -1.87
C ASN A 173 -6.32 -19.88 -2.09
N CYS A 174 -7.22 -19.07 -1.52
CA CYS A 174 -7.11 -17.61 -1.45
C CYS A 174 -6.84 -16.90 -2.82
N PRO A 175 -7.59 -17.20 -3.90
CA PRO A 175 -7.28 -16.67 -5.24
C PRO A 175 -7.26 -15.14 -5.31
N GLU A 176 -8.19 -14.46 -4.63
CA GLU A 176 -8.26 -12.99 -4.60
C GLU A 176 -7.07 -12.37 -3.85
N LEU A 177 -6.61 -13.00 -2.77
CA LEU A 177 -5.41 -12.57 -2.06
C LEU A 177 -4.18 -12.73 -2.95
N ARG A 178 -4.03 -13.88 -3.62
CA ARG A 178 -2.91 -14.14 -4.55
C ARG A 178 -2.86 -13.09 -5.64
N LYS A 179 -4.00 -12.84 -6.29
CA LYS A 179 -4.15 -11.83 -7.35
C LYS A 179 -3.80 -10.43 -6.85
N THR A 180 -4.22 -10.09 -5.63
CA THR A 180 -3.93 -8.79 -5.01
C THR A 180 -2.45 -8.60 -4.72
N VAL A 181 -1.79 -9.60 -4.12
CA VAL A 181 -0.34 -9.56 -3.86
C VAL A 181 0.43 -9.42 -5.17
N ILE A 182 0.16 -10.28 -6.17
CA ILE A 182 0.80 -10.20 -7.48
C ILE A 182 0.55 -8.85 -8.16
N GLY A 183 -0.67 -8.30 -8.06
CA GLY A 183 -1.01 -6.98 -8.60
C GLY A 183 -0.18 -5.85 -7.99
N CYS A 184 0.06 -5.89 -6.67
CA CYS A 184 0.92 -4.93 -5.98
C CYS A 184 2.38 -5.06 -6.43
N LEU A 185 2.90 -6.29 -6.50
CA LEU A 185 4.26 -6.57 -6.95
C LEU A 185 4.49 -6.10 -8.40
N LYS A 186 3.55 -6.40 -9.31
CA LYS A 186 3.58 -5.94 -10.71
C LYS A 186 3.56 -4.42 -10.80
N ARG A 187 2.79 -3.73 -9.95
CA ARG A 187 2.76 -2.26 -9.93
C ARG A 187 4.08 -1.68 -9.42
N ALA A 188 4.62 -2.21 -8.33
CA ALA A 188 5.92 -1.80 -7.78
C ALA A 188 7.06 -1.99 -8.79
N HIS A 189 7.07 -3.13 -9.49
CA HIS A 189 8.00 -3.39 -10.59
C HIS A 189 7.88 -2.36 -11.72
N LYS A 190 6.68 -2.09 -12.23
CA LYS A 190 6.45 -1.07 -13.27
C LYS A 190 6.86 0.34 -12.84
N ALA A 191 6.81 0.62 -11.55
CA ALA A 191 7.23 1.87 -10.95
C ALA A 191 8.74 1.92 -10.62
N ASN A 192 9.53 0.90 -10.95
CA ASN A 192 10.96 0.79 -10.62
C ASN A 192 11.25 0.87 -9.10
N MET A 193 10.34 0.35 -8.28
CA MET A 193 10.55 0.26 -6.83
C MET A 193 11.47 -0.92 -6.51
N ARG A 194 12.27 -0.80 -5.45
CA ARG A 194 13.21 -1.83 -4.99
C ARG A 194 12.70 -2.64 -3.81
N SER A 195 11.77 -2.11 -3.03
CA SER A 195 11.24 -2.82 -1.86
C SER A 195 9.77 -2.53 -1.60
N ILE A 196 9.07 -3.51 -1.02
CA ILE A 196 7.65 -3.41 -0.71
C ILE A 196 7.32 -4.14 0.60
N SER A 197 6.59 -3.48 1.49
CA SER A 197 6.07 -4.07 2.74
C SER A 197 4.58 -4.33 2.64
N PHE A 198 4.19 -5.58 2.90
CA PHE A 198 2.81 -6.02 3.04
C PHE A 198 2.48 -6.26 4.53
N PRO A 199 1.28 -5.91 5.00
CA PRO A 199 0.74 -6.52 6.21
C PRO A 199 0.44 -7.99 5.96
N VAL A 200 0.22 -8.76 7.02
CA VAL A 200 -0.51 -10.03 6.90
C VAL A 200 -1.94 -9.72 6.46
N MET A 201 -2.32 -10.18 5.28
CA MET A 201 -3.59 -9.86 4.64
C MET A 201 -4.52 -11.07 4.62
N GLY A 202 -5.80 -10.87 4.95
CA GLY A 202 -6.84 -11.89 4.80
C GLY A 202 -7.16 -12.72 6.05
N SER A 203 -6.28 -12.76 7.05
CA SER A 203 -6.51 -13.47 8.33
C SER A 203 -7.40 -12.72 9.33
N GLY A 204 -7.83 -11.49 8.99
CA GLY A 204 -8.73 -10.67 9.80
C GLY A 204 -10.19 -10.88 9.42
N LYS A 205 -10.88 -9.79 9.04
CA LYS A 205 -12.31 -9.81 8.69
C LYS A 205 -12.67 -10.75 7.53
N GLN A 206 -11.70 -11.15 6.72
CA GLN A 206 -11.90 -12.02 5.55
C GLN A 206 -11.94 -13.52 5.88
N GLY A 207 -11.51 -13.92 7.09
CA GLY A 207 -11.71 -15.28 7.60
C GLY A 207 -10.82 -16.37 6.98
N TYR A 208 -9.78 -16.02 6.23
CA TYR A 208 -8.83 -17.02 5.74
C TYR A 208 -8.02 -17.61 6.89
N ARG A 209 -7.72 -18.92 6.79
CA ARG A 209 -6.83 -19.56 7.76
C ARG A 209 -5.43 -19.03 7.58
N LEU A 210 -4.72 -18.85 8.69
CA LEU A 210 -3.37 -18.27 8.67
C LEU A 210 -2.38 -19.14 7.86
N GLU A 211 -2.54 -20.47 7.88
CA GLU A 211 -1.83 -21.40 6.99
C GLU A 211 -1.97 -21.02 5.51
N GLU A 212 -3.20 -20.74 5.09
CA GLU A 212 -3.53 -20.45 3.70
C GLU A 212 -3.01 -19.08 3.29
N VAL A 213 -3.09 -18.09 4.20
CA VAL A 213 -2.52 -16.76 4.01
C VAL A 213 -1.01 -16.84 3.82
N ALA A 214 -0.29 -17.57 4.68
CA ALA A 214 1.16 -17.72 4.58
C ALA A 214 1.57 -18.34 3.24
N LYS A 215 0.94 -19.47 2.89
CA LYS A 215 1.12 -20.11 1.57
C LYS A 215 0.85 -19.15 0.42
N CYS A 216 -0.32 -18.52 0.44
CA CYS A 216 -0.78 -17.66 -0.64
C CYS A 216 0.19 -16.49 -0.89
N MET A 217 0.60 -15.78 0.16
CA MET A 217 1.48 -14.61 0.03
C MET A 217 2.89 -14.99 -0.43
N LEU A 218 3.48 -16.07 0.12
CA LEU A 218 4.85 -16.49 -0.23
C LEU A 218 4.90 -17.09 -1.64
N HIS A 219 3.92 -17.91 -2.03
CA HIS A 219 3.84 -18.44 -3.40
C HIS A 219 3.49 -17.36 -4.43
N ALA A 220 2.75 -16.32 -4.04
CA ALA A 220 2.53 -15.15 -4.89
C ALA A 220 3.85 -14.41 -5.19
N ALA A 221 4.73 -14.26 -4.19
CA ALA A 221 6.05 -13.67 -4.38
C ALA A 221 6.93 -14.49 -5.33
N ILE A 222 6.95 -15.82 -5.16
CA ILE A 222 7.66 -16.75 -6.06
C ILE A 222 7.10 -16.64 -7.48
N SER A 223 5.77 -16.74 -7.65
CA SER A 223 5.11 -16.68 -8.96
C SER A 223 5.41 -15.36 -9.69
N PHE A 224 5.44 -14.25 -8.93
CA PHE A 224 5.82 -12.96 -9.48
C PHE A 224 7.28 -12.94 -9.93
N SER A 225 8.19 -13.44 -9.09
CA SER A 225 9.62 -13.52 -9.37
C SER A 225 9.91 -14.31 -10.65
N GLU A 226 9.33 -15.50 -10.80
CA GLU A 226 9.46 -16.36 -11.98
C GLU A 226 8.98 -15.67 -13.28
N GLN A 227 7.91 -14.88 -13.19
CA GLN A 227 7.33 -14.14 -14.32
C GLN A 227 8.11 -12.85 -14.66
N HIS A 228 8.95 -12.36 -13.75
CA HIS A 228 9.61 -11.06 -13.85
C HIS A 228 11.11 -11.16 -13.51
N LYS A 229 11.85 -11.97 -14.28
CA LYS A 229 13.27 -12.28 -14.07
C LYS A 229 14.21 -11.06 -13.97
N PHE A 230 13.83 -9.93 -14.55
CA PHE A 230 14.60 -8.68 -14.53
C PHE A 230 13.91 -7.60 -13.69
N SER A 231 13.28 -8.01 -12.59
CA SER A 231 12.60 -7.06 -11.70
C SER A 231 13.59 -6.17 -10.94
N THR A 232 13.24 -4.90 -10.76
CA THR A 232 13.94 -3.99 -9.86
C THR A 232 13.68 -4.30 -8.38
N LEU A 233 12.62 -5.07 -8.07
CA LEU A 233 12.30 -5.46 -6.71
C LEU A 233 13.37 -6.40 -6.17
N GLN A 234 13.99 -6.00 -5.07
CA GLN A 234 15.02 -6.74 -4.34
C GLN A 234 14.47 -7.30 -3.02
N LEU A 235 13.47 -6.64 -2.43
CA LEU A 235 12.90 -7.03 -1.14
C LEU A 235 11.37 -7.04 -1.16
N ILE A 236 10.78 -8.18 -0.79
CA ILE A 236 9.37 -8.33 -0.43
C ILE A 236 9.33 -8.65 1.06
N GLN A 237 8.77 -7.74 1.84
CA GLN A 237 8.67 -7.87 3.29
C GLN A 237 7.21 -8.05 3.70
N ILE A 238 6.94 -9.05 4.52
CA ILE A 238 5.64 -9.27 5.16
C ILE A 238 5.82 -8.84 6.62
N VAL A 239 4.91 -8.04 7.13
CA VAL A 239 5.05 -7.42 8.45
C VAL A 239 3.86 -7.79 9.32
N THR A 240 4.17 -8.22 10.54
CA THR A 240 3.18 -8.59 11.55
C THR A 240 3.52 -7.94 12.88
N LEU A 241 2.50 -7.59 13.67
CA LEU A 241 2.70 -7.01 14.98
C LEU A 241 3.23 -8.07 15.96
N SER A 242 4.02 -7.65 16.94
CA SER A 242 4.53 -8.55 17.99
C SER A 242 3.43 -9.23 18.80
N THR A 243 2.25 -8.61 18.87
CA THR A 243 1.07 -9.17 19.53
C THR A 243 0.44 -10.34 18.76
N ASP A 244 0.69 -10.47 17.46
CA ASP A 244 0.14 -11.54 16.62
C ASP A 244 1.09 -12.77 16.62
N SER A 245 1.34 -13.33 17.80
CA SER A 245 2.40 -14.35 18.03
C SER A 245 2.28 -15.62 17.18
N ALA A 246 1.08 -15.96 16.73
CA ALA A 246 0.84 -17.12 15.86
C ALA A 246 1.34 -16.90 14.42
N VAL A 247 1.52 -15.66 13.94
CA VAL A 247 1.85 -15.38 12.53
C VAL A 247 3.23 -15.87 12.15
N VAL A 248 4.26 -15.46 12.90
CA VAL A 248 5.65 -15.76 12.54
C VAL A 248 5.88 -17.26 12.40
N PRO A 249 5.47 -18.13 13.35
CA PRO A 249 5.63 -19.58 13.20
C PRO A 249 4.96 -20.15 11.94
N MET A 250 3.81 -19.62 11.52
CA MET A 250 3.11 -20.11 10.33
C MET A 250 3.84 -19.75 9.04
N PHE A 251 4.40 -18.54 8.97
CA PHE A 251 5.25 -18.13 7.86
C PHE A 251 6.59 -18.87 7.86
N GLN A 252 7.24 -19.03 9.02
CA GLN A 252 8.48 -19.81 9.16
C GLN A 252 8.30 -21.26 8.71
N LYS A 253 7.19 -21.91 9.09
CA LYS A 253 6.84 -23.26 8.66
C LYS A 253 6.77 -23.37 7.13
N GLU A 254 6.10 -22.43 6.47
CA GLU A 254 6.01 -22.44 5.00
C GLU A 254 7.35 -22.09 4.34
N ILE A 255 8.11 -21.13 4.87
CA ILE A 255 9.47 -20.81 4.41
C ILE A 255 10.37 -22.04 4.48
N PHE A 256 10.31 -22.79 5.58
CA PHE A 256 11.04 -24.04 5.75
C PHE A 256 10.65 -25.06 4.66
N PHE A 257 9.36 -25.22 4.37
CA PHE A 257 8.92 -26.10 3.28
C PHE A 257 9.44 -25.65 1.92
N LEU A 258 9.42 -24.35 1.61
CA LEU A 258 9.90 -23.79 0.35
C LEU A 258 11.41 -24.01 0.15
N LYS A 259 12.21 -23.78 1.19
CA LYS A 259 13.66 -24.03 1.16
C LYS A 259 13.98 -25.50 0.88
N ASN A 260 13.26 -26.41 1.55
CA ASN A 260 13.51 -27.85 1.43
C ASN A 260 12.87 -28.50 0.20
N SER A 261 11.86 -27.88 -0.41
CA SER A 261 11.25 -28.38 -1.65
C SER A 261 12.15 -28.17 -2.86
N SER A 262 13.00 -27.15 -2.84
CA SER A 262 14.00 -26.89 -3.88
C SER A 262 15.15 -27.92 -3.90
N GLN A 263 15.29 -28.71 -2.83
CA GLN A 263 16.31 -29.77 -2.68
C GLN A 263 15.79 -31.16 -3.10
N ARG A 264 14.50 -31.32 -3.40
CA ARG A 264 13.90 -32.63 -3.75
C ARG A 264 13.99 -32.91 -5.24
N SER A 265 14.30 -34.17 -5.59
CA SER A 265 14.49 -34.61 -6.98
C SER A 265 13.26 -34.30 -7.87
N PRO A 266 13.46 -34.08 -9.19
CA PRO A 266 12.38 -33.74 -10.13
C PRO A 266 11.21 -34.72 -10.16
N HIS A 267 11.40 -35.94 -9.66
CA HIS A 267 10.40 -37.01 -9.70
C HIS A 267 9.26 -36.81 -8.68
N GLN A 268 9.46 -36.02 -7.61
CA GLN A 268 8.43 -35.68 -6.62
C GLN A 268 7.86 -34.25 -6.78
N ALA A 269 8.51 -33.41 -7.59
CA ALA A 269 8.07 -32.03 -7.86
C ALA A 269 6.84 -31.93 -8.80
N ARG A 270 6.27 -33.05 -9.23
CA ARG A 270 5.21 -33.11 -10.24
C ARG A 270 3.79 -32.83 -9.74
N HIS A 271 3.56 -32.70 -8.43
CA HIS A 271 2.18 -32.52 -7.93
C HIS A 271 1.69 -31.06 -7.97
N TRP A 272 2.57 -30.06 -7.91
CA TRP A 272 2.14 -28.65 -7.78
C TRP A 272 2.08 -27.87 -9.10
N LYS A 273 2.71 -28.37 -10.17
CA LYS A 273 2.61 -27.81 -11.54
C LYS A 273 1.25 -28.04 -12.21
N LEU A 274 0.30 -28.68 -11.52
CA LEU A 274 -0.99 -29.09 -12.07
C LEU A 274 -2.18 -28.21 -11.66
N PHE A 275 -1.97 -27.10 -10.95
CA PHE A 275 -3.02 -26.08 -10.85
C PHE A 275 -2.90 -25.16 -12.07
N PRO A 276 -3.83 -25.21 -13.03
CA PRO A 276 -3.73 -24.44 -14.25
C PRO A 276 -3.75 -22.95 -13.91
N PHE A 277 -2.79 -22.24 -14.48
CA PHE A 277 -2.80 -20.81 -14.69
C PHE A 277 -4.05 -20.43 -15.49
N LEU A 278 -5.13 -20.01 -14.83
CA LEU A 278 -6.28 -19.31 -15.43
C LEU A 278 -6.83 -18.29 -14.44
#